data_AF-A0A0G1CN96-F1
#
_entry.id   AF-A0A0G1CN96-F1
#
_cell.length_a   1.000
_cell.length_b   1.000
_cell.length_c   1.000
_cell.angle_alpha   90.00
_cell.angle_beta   90.00
_cell.angle_gamma   90.00
#
_symmetry.space_group_name_H-M   'P 1'
#
loop_
_entity.id
_entity.type
_entity.pdbx_description
1 polymer ?
#
loop_
_entity_poly.entity_id
_entity_poly.type
_entity_poly.pdbx_seq_one_letter_code
_entity_poly.pdbx_strand_id
1 'polypeptide(L)'
;MRDVVSNFIKSKPILIQVAKDGVWENTWNIDLSKSVPEEVEIEQYLKRSVYKDVAVEVVFQEAPDVFYILGMTFNSHLKTRTANDFLQVFINEVINYSDFKDFVDHLDQRIVGQEFLLTGIPDLIRIGIVNHWFSVGPCLVWQKNWPKEMSRHKLEQRLETKPEVIETDLNYQGMSFIFNIEGKQPGLCHWIKSPCSKRDNGVWKLDRQLILDYLHSWQGFLTA
;
A
#
# COMPACT_ATOMS: atom_id res chain seq x y z
N MET A 1 -2.91 6.95 12.60
CA MET A 1 -2.11 7.12 11.36
C MET A 1 -2.90 7.83 10.27
N ARG A 2 -4.21 7.57 10.12
CA ARG A 2 -5.10 8.23 9.15
C ARG A 2 -4.93 9.75 9.07
N ASP A 3 -5.05 10.44 10.20
CA ASP A 3 -4.95 11.91 10.24
C ASP A 3 -3.60 12.45 9.81
N VAL A 4 -2.52 11.68 10.07
CA VAL A 4 -1.19 12.07 9.62
C VAL A 4 -1.07 11.86 8.12
N VAL A 5 -1.48 10.69 7.61
CA VAL A 5 -1.39 10.34 6.18
C VAL A 5 -2.28 11.23 5.32
N SER A 6 -3.46 11.63 5.81
CA SER A 6 -4.35 12.55 5.10
C SER A 6 -3.74 13.93 4.89
N ASN A 7 -2.66 14.30 5.61
CA ASN A 7 -1.90 15.51 5.32
C ASN A 7 -0.97 15.39 4.11
N PHE A 8 -0.65 14.16 3.69
CA PHE A 8 0.20 13.88 2.53
C PHE A 8 -0.62 13.57 1.27
N ILE A 9 -1.74 12.87 1.41
CA ILE A 9 -2.62 12.51 0.28
C ILE A 9 -3.74 13.54 0.17
N LYS A 10 -3.67 14.38 -0.86
CA LYS A 10 -4.63 15.46 -1.14
C LYS A 10 -5.28 15.30 -2.51
N SER A 11 -4.64 14.57 -3.41
CA SER A 11 -5.08 14.37 -4.78
C SER A 11 -6.08 13.22 -4.87
N LYS A 12 -6.93 13.26 -5.90
CA LYS A 12 -7.79 12.13 -6.23
C LYS A 12 -6.96 10.93 -6.67
N PRO A 13 -7.45 9.70 -6.43
CA PRO A 13 -6.78 8.50 -6.92
C PRO A 13 -6.78 8.48 -8.46
N ILE A 14 -5.73 7.91 -9.04
CA ILE A 14 -5.54 7.85 -10.51
C ILE A 14 -5.67 6.44 -11.09
N LEU A 15 -5.47 5.42 -10.25
CA LEU A 15 -5.38 4.03 -10.68
C LEU A 15 -5.84 3.10 -9.57
N ILE A 16 -6.60 2.06 -9.93
CA ILE A 16 -6.80 0.88 -9.10
C ILE A 16 -6.04 -0.28 -9.74
N GLN A 17 -5.34 -1.06 -8.93
CA GLN A 17 -4.66 -2.28 -9.36
C GLN A 17 -5.25 -3.46 -8.59
N VAL A 18 -5.69 -4.49 -9.30
CA VAL A 18 -6.18 -5.73 -8.68
C VAL A 18 -5.20 -6.86 -8.99
N ALA A 19 -4.60 -7.44 -7.97
CA ALA A 19 -3.68 -8.57 -8.07
C ALA A 19 -4.31 -9.86 -7.54
N LYS A 20 -4.01 -10.98 -8.18
CA LYS A 20 -4.30 -12.32 -7.66
C LYS A 20 -3.02 -12.92 -7.09
N ASP A 21 -3.11 -13.55 -5.93
CA ASP A 21 -2.00 -14.23 -5.25
C ASP A 21 -0.73 -13.36 -5.08
N GLY A 22 -0.92 -12.04 -4.94
CA GLY A 22 0.17 -11.07 -4.75
C GLY A 22 1.07 -10.83 -5.97
N VAL A 23 0.69 -11.29 -7.16
CA VAL A 23 1.44 -11.09 -8.41
C VAL A 23 1.05 -9.77 -9.05
N TRP A 24 1.80 -8.71 -8.72
CA TRP A 24 1.50 -7.33 -9.16
C TRP A 24 1.85 -7.08 -10.63
N GLU A 25 2.77 -7.86 -11.18
CA GLU A 25 3.22 -7.81 -12.57
C GLU A 25 2.09 -8.15 -13.57
N ASN A 26 1.07 -8.88 -13.13
CA ASN A 26 -0.09 -9.30 -13.93
C ASN A 26 -1.40 -8.65 -13.47
N THR A 27 -1.31 -7.48 -12.84
CA THR A 27 -2.49 -6.79 -12.29
C THR A 27 -3.49 -6.37 -13.36
N TRP A 28 -4.77 -6.43 -13.00
CA TRP A 28 -5.79 -5.67 -13.72
C TRP A 28 -5.73 -4.22 -13.26
N ASN A 29 -5.36 -3.36 -14.21
CA ASN A 29 -5.23 -1.92 -14.00
C ASN A 29 -6.51 -1.22 -14.47
N ILE A 30 -7.21 -0.57 -13.54
CA ILE A 30 -8.40 0.22 -13.79
C ILE A 30 -7.98 1.69 -13.76
N ASP A 31 -7.85 2.27 -14.95
CA ASP A 31 -7.50 3.67 -15.15
C ASP A 31 -8.70 4.56 -14.84
N LEU A 32 -8.61 5.35 -13.78
CA LEU A 32 -9.72 6.18 -13.29
C LEU A 32 -10.00 7.40 -14.16
N SER A 33 -9.17 7.67 -15.18
CA SER A 33 -9.49 8.65 -16.22
C SER A 33 -10.44 8.11 -17.29
N LYS A 34 -10.71 6.80 -17.29
CA LYS A 34 -11.56 6.10 -18.26
C LYS A 34 -12.91 5.71 -17.65
N SER A 35 -13.65 4.87 -18.36
CA SER A 35 -14.91 4.31 -17.89
C SER A 35 -14.71 3.46 -16.64
N VAL A 36 -15.65 3.60 -15.69
CA VAL A 36 -15.80 2.73 -14.53
C VAL A 36 -16.10 1.32 -15.01
N PRO A 37 -15.42 0.28 -14.49
CA PRO A 37 -15.68 -1.09 -14.89
C PRO A 37 -17.07 -1.54 -14.46
N GLU A 38 -17.77 -2.23 -15.34
CA GLU A 38 -19.07 -2.84 -15.04
C GLU A 38 -18.89 -4.09 -14.17
N GLU A 39 -19.96 -4.50 -13.48
CA GLU A 39 -19.99 -5.71 -12.66
C GLU A 39 -19.54 -6.96 -13.45
N VAL A 40 -19.96 -7.07 -14.72
CA VAL A 40 -19.58 -8.17 -15.60
C VAL A 40 -18.07 -8.21 -15.85
N GLU A 41 -17.39 -7.06 -15.91
CA GLU A 41 -15.94 -7.00 -16.12
C GLU A 41 -15.18 -7.49 -14.88
N ILE A 42 -15.66 -7.13 -13.69
CA ILE A 42 -15.11 -7.61 -12.40
C ILE A 42 -15.25 -9.14 -12.34
N GLU A 43 -16.44 -9.67 -12.63
CA GLU A 43 -16.67 -11.11 -12.64
C GLU A 43 -15.78 -11.84 -13.64
N GLN A 44 -15.66 -11.31 -14.86
CA GLN A 44 -14.80 -11.88 -15.89
C GLN A 44 -13.35 -11.92 -15.41
N TYR A 45 -12.85 -10.82 -14.84
CA TYR A 45 -11.49 -10.79 -14.30
C TYR A 45 -11.28 -11.87 -13.23
N LEU A 46 -12.20 -12.00 -12.27
CA LEU A 46 -12.12 -13.01 -11.21
C LEU A 46 -12.16 -14.43 -11.79
N LYS A 47 -12.98 -14.71 -12.81
CA LYS A 47 -13.13 -16.03 -13.45
C LYS A 47 -11.98 -16.42 -14.39
N ARG A 48 -11.16 -15.48 -14.88
CA ARG A 48 -10.06 -15.75 -15.84
C ARG A 48 -9.05 -16.80 -15.38
N SER A 49 -8.86 -16.96 -14.08
CA SER A 49 -7.87 -17.87 -13.49
C SER A 49 -8.28 -18.25 -12.07
N VAL A 50 -7.90 -19.46 -11.64
CA VAL A 50 -8.00 -19.89 -10.24
C VAL A 50 -7.00 -19.10 -9.41
N TYR A 51 -7.41 -18.64 -8.23
CA TYR A 51 -6.59 -17.91 -7.28
C TYR A 51 -6.94 -18.30 -5.84
N LYS A 52 -6.05 -18.00 -4.90
CA LYS A 52 -6.26 -18.17 -3.45
C LYS A 52 -6.56 -16.85 -2.77
N ASP A 53 -5.93 -15.77 -3.23
CA ASP A 53 -6.06 -14.44 -2.65
C ASP A 53 -6.30 -13.37 -3.73
N VAL A 54 -7.01 -12.30 -3.35
CA VAL A 54 -7.22 -11.09 -4.14
C VAL A 54 -6.76 -9.90 -3.32
N ALA A 55 -5.83 -9.14 -3.87
CA ALA A 55 -5.39 -7.87 -3.33
C ALA A 55 -5.83 -6.73 -4.25
N VAL A 56 -6.15 -5.59 -3.65
CA VAL A 56 -6.41 -4.35 -4.38
C VAL A 56 -5.53 -3.24 -3.84
N GLU A 57 -5.02 -2.41 -4.75
CA GLU A 57 -4.29 -1.19 -4.46
C GLU A 57 -4.96 -0.01 -5.16
N VAL A 58 -5.08 1.12 -4.47
CA VAL A 58 -5.43 2.41 -5.06
C VAL A 58 -4.23 3.33 -4.98
N VAL A 59 -3.90 3.96 -6.11
CA VAL A 59 -2.72 4.81 -6.28
C VAL A 59 -3.14 6.27 -6.33
N PHE A 60 -2.47 7.07 -5.52
CA PHE A 60 -2.58 8.53 -5.47
C PHE A 60 -1.27 9.13 -5.97
N GLN A 61 -1.36 10.14 -6.84
CA GLN A 61 -0.19 10.86 -7.34
C GLN A 61 -0.29 12.32 -6.92
N GLU A 62 0.62 12.77 -6.06
CA GLU A 62 0.62 14.14 -5.52
C GLU A 62 1.51 15.09 -6.33
N ALA A 63 2.53 14.54 -6.99
CA ALA A 63 3.45 15.27 -7.85
C ALA A 63 4.06 14.29 -8.87
N PRO A 64 4.81 14.77 -9.88
CA PRO A 64 5.64 13.89 -10.69
C PRO A 64 6.50 13.02 -9.76
N ASP A 65 6.48 11.70 -9.99
CA ASP A 65 7.29 10.75 -9.24
C ASP A 65 6.96 10.57 -7.73
N VAL A 66 5.86 11.19 -7.23
CA VAL A 66 5.41 11.08 -5.83
C VAL A 66 4.10 10.32 -5.76
N PHE A 67 4.20 9.03 -5.43
CA PHE A 67 3.06 8.10 -5.38
C PHE A 67 2.82 7.55 -3.98
N TYR A 68 1.58 7.64 -3.52
CA TYR A 68 1.09 6.94 -2.33
C TYR A 68 0.15 5.81 -2.75
N ILE A 69 0.15 4.70 -2.00
CA ILE A 69 -0.67 3.55 -2.35
C ILE A 69 -1.30 2.95 -1.10
N LEU A 70 -2.64 2.93 -1.05
CA LEU A 70 -3.38 2.16 -0.05
C LEU A 70 -3.74 0.82 -0.66
N GLY A 71 -3.46 -0.29 0.03
CA GLY A 71 -3.86 -1.61 -0.42
C GLY A 71 -4.35 -2.52 0.68
N MET A 72 -5.06 -3.56 0.27
CA MET A 72 -5.71 -4.52 1.16
C MET A 72 -6.00 -5.85 0.47
N THR A 73 -6.03 -6.93 1.24
CA THR A 73 -6.46 -8.25 0.76
C THR A 73 -7.92 -8.55 1.08
N PHE A 74 -8.56 -9.33 0.23
CA PHE A 74 -9.84 -9.94 0.54
C PHE A 74 -9.64 -11.16 1.44
N ASN A 75 -10.49 -11.32 2.46
CA ASN A 75 -10.57 -12.56 3.21
C ASN A 75 -12.00 -12.83 3.71
N SER A 76 -12.22 -13.98 4.33
CA SER A 76 -13.54 -14.40 4.84
C SER A 76 -13.98 -13.70 6.13
N HIS A 77 -13.15 -12.82 6.69
CA HIS A 77 -13.41 -12.12 7.95
C HIS A 77 -14.04 -10.74 7.77
N LEU A 78 -14.45 -10.42 6.54
CA LEU A 78 -15.02 -9.13 6.16
C LEU A 78 -16.56 -9.13 6.19
N LYS A 79 -17.11 -7.91 6.20
CA LYS A 79 -18.54 -7.67 6.01
C LYS A 79 -18.97 -8.03 4.58
N THR A 80 -18.14 -7.71 3.59
CA THR A 80 -18.26 -8.19 2.22
C THR A 80 -18.02 -9.70 2.17
N ARG A 81 -18.92 -10.45 1.52
CA ARG A 81 -18.92 -11.92 1.58
C ARG A 81 -18.16 -12.57 0.44
N THR A 82 -18.08 -11.91 -0.71
CA THR A 82 -17.38 -12.42 -1.89
C THR A 82 -16.31 -11.44 -2.35
N ALA A 83 -15.33 -11.95 -3.11
CA ALA A 83 -14.33 -11.11 -3.75
C ALA A 83 -14.97 -10.11 -4.73
N ASN A 84 -16.08 -10.49 -5.37
CA ASN A 84 -16.83 -9.60 -6.26
C ASN A 84 -17.43 -8.42 -5.49
N ASP A 85 -18.15 -8.67 -4.39
CA ASP A 85 -18.73 -7.62 -3.54
C ASP A 85 -17.64 -6.70 -2.98
N PHE A 86 -16.52 -7.30 -2.56
CA PHE A 86 -15.36 -6.57 -2.07
C PHE A 86 -14.80 -5.59 -3.11
N LEU A 87 -14.56 -6.07 -4.35
CA LEU A 87 -14.06 -5.22 -5.42
C LEU A 87 -15.07 -4.15 -5.84
N GLN A 88 -16.35 -4.49 -5.93
CA GLN A 88 -17.41 -3.52 -6.24
C GLN A 88 -17.47 -2.39 -5.22
N VAL A 89 -17.48 -2.73 -3.92
CA VAL A 89 -17.48 -1.74 -2.84
C VAL A 89 -16.22 -0.89 -2.91
N PHE A 90 -15.04 -1.51 -3.04
CA PHE A 90 -13.77 -0.80 -3.11
C PHE A 90 -13.73 0.18 -4.29
N ILE A 91 -14.06 -0.29 -5.50
CA ILE A 91 -14.07 0.52 -6.72
C ILE A 91 -15.07 1.69 -6.57
N ASN A 92 -16.26 1.42 -6.05
CA ASN A 92 -17.26 2.46 -5.81
C ASN A 92 -16.75 3.54 -4.83
N GLU A 93 -16.09 3.16 -3.74
CA GLU A 93 -15.52 4.15 -2.80
C GLU A 93 -14.40 4.97 -3.44
N VAL A 94 -13.57 4.36 -4.28
CA VAL A 94 -12.50 5.07 -5.00
C VAL A 94 -13.06 6.09 -5.99
N ILE A 95 -14.14 5.75 -6.70
CA ILE A 95 -14.78 6.65 -7.67
C ILE A 95 -15.45 7.84 -6.97
N ASN A 96 -16.07 7.58 -5.83
CA ASN A 96 -16.75 8.61 -5.03
C ASN A 96 -15.81 9.32 -4.05
N TYR A 97 -14.49 9.20 -4.24
CA TYR A 97 -13.49 9.79 -3.36
C TYR A 97 -13.66 11.30 -3.20
N SER A 98 -13.75 11.75 -1.96
CA SER A 98 -13.71 13.15 -1.54
C SER A 98 -12.34 13.54 -0.99
N ASP A 99 -11.93 12.88 0.07
CA ASP A 99 -10.67 13.06 0.79
C ASP A 99 -10.22 11.74 1.40
N PHE A 100 -8.95 11.67 1.79
CA PHE A 100 -8.34 10.42 2.23
C PHE A 100 -8.93 9.88 3.54
N LYS A 101 -9.29 10.75 4.48
CA LYS A 101 -9.77 10.31 5.79
C LYS A 101 -11.17 9.71 5.64
N ASP A 102 -12.09 10.44 5.01
CA ASP A 102 -13.46 9.97 4.81
C ASP A 102 -13.49 8.72 3.92
N PHE A 103 -12.61 8.64 2.92
CA PHE A 103 -12.43 7.44 2.11
C PHE A 103 -12.07 6.21 2.94
N VAL A 104 -11.08 6.32 3.84
CA VAL A 104 -10.70 5.20 4.73
C VAL A 104 -11.83 4.85 5.69
N ASP A 105 -12.53 5.85 6.22
CA ASP A 105 -13.67 5.66 7.14
C ASP A 105 -14.84 4.94 6.44
N HIS A 106 -15.11 5.25 5.17
CA HIS A 106 -16.11 4.53 4.37
C HIS A 106 -15.70 3.10 4.06
N LEU A 107 -14.44 2.85 3.69
CA LEU A 107 -13.93 1.50 3.47
C LEU A 107 -14.08 0.66 4.74
N ASP A 108 -13.74 1.20 5.90
CA ASP A 108 -13.97 0.53 7.19
C ASP A 108 -15.44 0.14 7.39
N GLN A 109 -16.37 1.06 7.18
CA GLN A 109 -17.79 0.80 7.41
C GLN A 109 -18.39 -0.21 6.42
N ARG A 110 -17.95 -0.16 5.16
CA ARG A 110 -18.54 -0.97 4.07
C ARG A 110 -17.85 -2.32 3.88
N ILE A 111 -16.53 -2.39 4.04
CA ILE A 111 -15.73 -3.61 3.85
C ILE A 111 -15.50 -4.36 5.16
N VAL A 112 -15.02 -3.66 6.20
CA VAL A 112 -14.66 -4.31 7.47
C VAL A 112 -15.87 -4.43 8.41
N GLY A 113 -16.74 -3.40 8.40
CA GLY A 113 -17.89 -3.25 9.29
C GLY A 113 -17.59 -2.49 10.59
N GLN A 114 -16.36 -2.02 10.80
CA GLN A 114 -15.93 -1.28 11.99
C GLN A 114 -14.65 -0.49 11.71
N GLU A 115 -14.30 0.43 12.61
CA GLU A 115 -13.01 1.13 12.56
C GLU A 115 -11.85 0.12 12.63
N PHE A 116 -10.98 0.11 11.62
CA PHE A 116 -9.90 -0.87 11.55
C PHE A 116 -8.67 -0.40 10.75
N LEU A 117 -8.83 0.07 9.52
CA LEU A 117 -7.73 0.34 8.60
C LEU A 117 -6.77 1.42 9.13
N LEU A 118 -5.45 1.21 9.03
CA LEU A 118 -4.42 2.17 9.47
C LEU A 118 -4.56 2.61 10.95
N THR A 119 -5.13 1.74 11.79
CA THR A 119 -5.20 1.92 13.25
C THR A 119 -4.04 1.20 13.94
N GLY A 120 -3.59 1.74 15.07
CA GLY A 120 -2.53 1.14 15.87
C GLY A 120 -1.13 1.17 15.23
N ILE A 121 -0.34 0.14 15.56
CA ILE A 121 1.05 -0.02 15.13
C ILE A 121 1.09 -1.08 14.02
N PRO A 122 1.78 -0.84 12.87
CA PRO A 122 1.96 -1.84 11.84
C PRO A 122 2.66 -3.08 12.39
N ASP A 123 2.43 -4.23 11.77
CA ASP A 123 3.18 -5.44 12.09
C ASP A 123 4.58 -5.43 11.46
N LEU A 124 4.71 -4.75 10.31
CA LEU A 124 5.93 -4.73 9.51
C LEU A 124 6.10 -3.39 8.78
N ILE A 125 7.34 -2.91 8.68
CA ILE A 125 7.73 -1.81 7.80
C ILE A 125 8.86 -2.30 6.90
N ARG A 126 8.67 -2.16 5.59
CA ARG A 126 9.62 -2.62 4.58
C ARG A 126 9.70 -1.68 3.40
N ILE A 127 10.84 -1.65 2.72
CA ILE A 127 11.06 -0.88 1.50
C ILE A 127 11.24 -1.85 0.34
N GLY A 128 10.68 -1.54 -0.82
CA GLY A 128 10.90 -2.32 -2.01
C GLY A 128 10.51 -1.56 -3.26
N ILE A 129 10.90 -2.12 -4.40
CA ILE A 129 10.64 -1.55 -5.72
C ILE A 129 9.18 -1.86 -6.09
N VAL A 130 8.40 -0.82 -6.36
CA VAL A 130 6.96 -0.99 -6.65
C VAL A 130 6.78 -1.80 -7.93
N ASN A 131 5.84 -2.76 -7.89
CA ASN A 131 5.59 -3.78 -8.91
C ASN A 131 6.70 -4.84 -9.11
N HIS A 132 7.75 -4.84 -8.29
CA HIS A 132 8.85 -5.82 -8.38
C HIS A 132 9.10 -6.55 -7.04
N TRP A 133 8.08 -6.63 -6.19
CA TRP A 133 8.20 -7.25 -4.86
C TRP A 133 8.48 -8.75 -4.91
N PHE A 134 7.93 -9.47 -5.90
CA PHE A 134 8.16 -10.91 -6.04
C PHE A 134 9.54 -11.21 -6.64
N SER A 135 9.97 -10.41 -7.62
CA SER A 135 11.22 -10.60 -8.36
C SER A 135 12.47 -10.17 -7.58
N VAL A 136 12.40 -9.06 -6.84
CA VAL A 136 13.56 -8.50 -6.11
C VAL A 136 13.49 -8.77 -4.61
N GLY A 137 12.27 -8.74 -4.06
CA GLY A 137 12.04 -8.86 -2.62
C GLY A 137 12.27 -7.54 -1.86
N PRO A 138 11.59 -7.36 -0.71
CA PRO A 138 11.73 -6.17 0.11
C PRO A 138 12.98 -6.17 1.00
N CYS A 139 13.46 -4.97 1.35
CA CYS A 139 14.31 -4.72 2.51
C CYS A 139 13.45 -4.54 3.77
N LEU A 140 13.73 -5.32 4.82
CA LEU A 140 13.07 -5.17 6.12
C LEU A 140 13.66 -3.99 6.91
N VAL A 141 12.84 -2.98 7.20
CA VAL A 141 13.25 -1.81 8.00
C VAL A 141 12.97 -2.05 9.47
N TRP A 142 11.76 -2.49 9.81
CA TRP A 142 11.31 -2.71 11.18
C TRP A 142 10.18 -3.74 11.23
N GLN A 143 10.03 -4.44 12.35
CA GLN A 143 8.90 -5.32 12.61
C GLN A 143 8.43 -5.21 14.05
N LYS A 144 7.19 -5.63 14.29
CA LYS A 144 6.58 -5.66 15.63
C LYS A 144 7.50 -6.31 16.65
N ASN A 145 7.50 -5.76 17.86
CA ASN A 145 8.36 -6.13 18.99
C ASN A 145 9.81 -5.65 18.87
N TRP A 146 10.21 -4.95 17.80
CA TRP A 146 11.46 -4.20 17.80
C TRP A 146 11.27 -2.80 18.42
N PRO A 147 12.30 -2.22 19.07
CA PRO A 147 12.24 -0.84 19.55
C PRO A 147 11.90 0.14 18.42
N LYS A 148 11.04 1.13 18.68
CA LYS A 148 10.69 2.22 17.75
C LYS A 148 11.76 3.31 17.73
N GLU A 149 12.99 2.90 17.44
CA GLU A 149 14.15 3.78 17.35
C GLU A 149 14.89 3.50 16.04
N MET A 150 14.98 4.51 15.17
CA MET A 150 15.68 4.39 13.90
C MET A 150 16.64 5.57 13.71
N SER A 151 17.94 5.31 13.89
CA SER A 151 18.98 6.27 13.51
C SER A 151 19.40 6.06 12.06
N ARG A 152 20.08 7.06 11.49
CA ARG A 152 20.66 6.94 10.13
C ARG A 152 21.58 5.71 10.00
N HIS A 153 22.39 5.44 11.03
CA HIS A 153 23.28 4.28 11.05
C HIS A 153 22.51 2.96 11.04
N LYS A 154 21.49 2.82 11.89
CA LYS A 154 20.64 1.61 11.91
C LYS A 154 19.95 1.41 10.56
N LEU A 155 19.44 2.48 9.95
CA LEU A 155 18.79 2.41 8.64
C LEU A 155 19.77 1.90 7.57
N GLU A 156 21.00 2.43 7.53
CA GLU A 156 21.99 2.00 6.54
C GLU A 156 22.33 0.52 6.68
N GLN A 157 22.53 0.03 7.91
CA GLN A 157 22.74 -1.41 8.17
C GLN A 157 21.59 -2.28 7.67
N ARG A 158 20.34 -1.80 7.71
CA ARG A 158 19.21 -2.54 7.13
C ARG A 158 19.29 -2.56 5.61
N LEU A 159 19.55 -1.41 5.00
CA LEU A 159 19.60 -1.25 3.54
C LEU A 159 20.73 -2.08 2.92
N GLU A 160 21.87 -2.25 3.60
CA GLU A 160 22.99 -3.10 3.17
C GLU A 160 22.59 -4.57 2.91
N THR A 161 21.52 -5.05 3.54
CA THR A 161 21.02 -6.42 3.31
C THR A 161 20.37 -6.59 1.93
N LYS A 162 20.02 -5.50 1.26
CA LYS A 162 19.34 -5.47 -0.05
C LYS A 162 19.81 -4.28 -0.91
N PRO A 163 21.04 -4.32 -1.44
CA PRO A 163 21.60 -3.24 -2.25
C PRO A 163 20.76 -2.88 -3.49
N GLU A 164 20.08 -3.86 -4.08
CA GLU A 164 19.23 -3.66 -5.27
C GLU A 164 18.03 -2.74 -4.99
N VAL A 165 17.63 -2.60 -3.73
CA VAL A 165 16.55 -1.69 -3.31
C VAL A 165 17.08 -0.26 -3.13
N ILE A 166 18.37 -0.08 -2.87
CA ILE A 166 18.98 1.24 -2.63
C ILE A 166 18.95 2.11 -3.88
N GLU A 167 19.27 1.50 -5.02
CA GLU A 167 19.36 2.15 -6.32
C GLU A 167 18.87 1.19 -7.41
N THR A 168 17.98 1.65 -8.30
CA THR A 168 17.39 0.81 -9.35
C THR A 168 16.94 1.63 -10.56
N ASP A 169 17.02 1.04 -11.75
CA ASP A 169 16.46 1.55 -12.99
C ASP A 169 15.05 0.99 -13.30
N LEU A 170 14.54 0.08 -12.46
CA LEU A 170 13.27 -0.60 -12.68
C LEU A 170 12.07 0.33 -12.44
N ASN A 171 11.92 0.81 -11.19
CA ASN A 171 10.80 1.65 -10.77
C ASN A 171 11.11 2.38 -9.45
N TYR A 172 10.23 3.28 -9.02
CA TYR A 172 10.37 3.94 -7.72
C TYR A 172 10.25 2.96 -6.55
N GLN A 173 10.90 3.30 -5.44
CA GLN A 173 10.80 2.55 -4.19
C GLN A 173 9.69 3.10 -3.29
N GLY A 174 8.90 2.18 -2.75
CA GLY A 174 7.87 2.48 -1.75
C GLY A 174 8.23 1.92 -0.39
N MET A 175 8.05 2.71 0.67
CA MET A 175 8.08 2.24 2.05
C MET A 175 6.67 1.85 2.47
N SER A 176 6.46 0.55 2.71
CA SER A 176 5.18 -0.06 3.05
C SER A 176 5.07 -0.24 4.57
N PHE A 177 4.02 0.34 5.16
CA PHE A 177 3.57 0.06 6.52
C PHE A 177 2.45 -0.97 6.43
N ILE A 178 2.66 -2.18 6.95
CA ILE A 178 1.76 -3.33 6.77
C ILE A 178 1.13 -3.69 8.11
N PHE A 179 -0.17 -3.90 8.10
CA PHE A 179 -1.02 -4.14 9.26
C PHE A 179 -1.74 -5.47 9.11
N ASN A 180 -1.90 -6.17 10.23
CA ASN A 180 -2.60 -7.44 10.34
C ASN A 180 -2.12 -8.47 9.31
N ILE A 181 -0.81 -8.72 9.27
CA ILE A 181 -0.17 -9.58 8.25
C ILE A 181 -0.72 -11.01 8.25
N GLU A 182 -1.18 -11.48 9.40
CA GLU A 182 -1.79 -12.80 9.57
C GLU A 182 -3.29 -12.82 9.20
N GLY A 183 -3.88 -11.68 8.84
CA GLY A 183 -5.29 -11.57 8.49
C GLY A 183 -6.23 -11.98 9.64
N LYS A 184 -5.85 -11.72 10.89
CA LYS A 184 -6.64 -12.09 12.07
C LYS A 184 -7.93 -11.29 12.15
N GLN A 185 -8.96 -11.87 12.78
CA GLN A 185 -10.20 -11.17 13.07
C GLN A 185 -10.02 -10.08 14.15
N PRO A 186 -10.78 -8.97 14.06
CA PRO A 186 -11.58 -8.56 12.89
C PRO A 186 -10.69 -8.03 11.75
N GLY A 187 -11.09 -8.17 10.49
CA GLY A 187 -10.49 -7.46 9.36
C GLY A 187 -9.54 -8.25 8.45
N LEU A 188 -8.62 -7.52 7.81
CA LEU A 188 -7.79 -7.98 6.69
C LEU A 188 -6.35 -7.49 6.79
N CYS A 189 -5.46 -8.10 6.00
CA CYS A 189 -4.11 -7.56 5.79
C CYS A 189 -4.22 -6.32 4.90
N HIS A 190 -3.70 -5.19 5.37
CA HIS A 190 -3.69 -3.93 4.62
C HIS A 190 -2.39 -3.19 4.80
N TRP A 191 -2.15 -2.24 3.91
CA TRP A 191 -0.94 -1.46 3.91
C TRP A 191 -1.13 -0.07 3.32
N ILE A 192 -0.26 0.85 3.74
CA ILE A 192 -0.06 2.15 3.09
C ILE A 192 1.41 2.22 2.66
N LYS A 193 1.66 2.59 1.40
CA LYS A 193 2.99 2.84 0.86
C LYS A 193 3.20 4.34 0.74
N SER A 194 4.35 4.80 1.23
CA SER A 194 4.88 6.15 1.02
C SER A 194 6.01 6.12 -0.01
N PRO A 195 6.17 7.15 -0.85
CA PRO A 195 7.31 7.25 -1.75
C PRO A 195 8.57 7.49 -0.93
N CYS A 196 9.67 6.77 -1.19
CA CYS A 196 10.89 6.90 -0.39
C CYS A 196 12.15 7.06 -1.24
N SER A 197 11.97 7.41 -2.51
CA SER A 197 13.03 7.55 -3.50
C SER A 197 12.85 8.78 -4.35
N LYS A 198 13.94 9.24 -4.95
CA LYS A 198 13.97 10.31 -5.95
C LYS A 198 14.61 9.80 -7.23
N ARG A 199 14.16 10.33 -8.35
CA ARG A 199 14.74 10.05 -9.65
C ARG A 199 15.92 10.99 -9.91
N ASP A 200 17.07 10.42 -10.21
CA ASP A 200 18.32 11.13 -10.50
C ASP A 200 19.02 10.45 -11.68
N ASN A 201 19.24 11.20 -12.76
CA ASN A 201 19.88 10.71 -14.00
C ASN A 201 19.30 9.40 -14.55
N GLY A 202 17.96 9.28 -14.52
CA GLY A 202 17.25 8.10 -15.03
C GLY A 202 17.14 6.93 -14.06
N VAL A 203 17.78 7.00 -12.89
CA VAL A 203 17.80 5.95 -11.87
C VAL A 203 17.06 6.42 -10.61
N TRP A 204 16.40 5.51 -9.92
CA TRP A 204 15.72 5.75 -8.64
C TRP A 204 16.64 5.45 -7.48
N LYS A 205 16.80 6.43 -6.57
CA LYS A 205 17.66 6.33 -5.39
C LYS A 205 16.87 6.59 -4.12
N LEU A 206 17.08 5.78 -3.09
CA LEU A 206 16.44 5.99 -1.79
C LEU A 206 16.85 7.31 -1.14
N ASP A 207 15.87 8.06 -0.66
CA ASP A 207 16.06 9.23 0.17
C ASP A 207 15.99 8.81 1.65
N ARG A 208 17.17 8.69 2.27
CA ARG A 208 17.30 8.25 3.67
C ARG A 208 16.62 9.20 4.63
N GLN A 209 16.68 10.50 4.37
CA GLN A 209 16.06 11.47 5.28
C GLN A 209 14.55 11.35 5.22
N LEU A 210 14.00 11.23 4.00
CA LEU A 210 12.57 11.05 3.80
C LEU A 210 12.04 9.78 4.49
N ILE A 211 12.79 8.68 4.46
CA ILE A 211 12.46 7.45 5.19
C ILE A 211 12.35 7.71 6.70
N LEU A 212 13.37 8.36 7.29
CA LEU A 212 13.38 8.69 8.72
C LEU A 212 12.24 9.63 9.09
N ASP A 213 11.96 10.63 8.25
CA ASP A 213 10.88 11.60 8.46
C ASP A 213 9.51 10.90 8.48
N TYR A 214 9.28 9.92 7.61
CA TYR A 214 8.06 9.12 7.64
C TYR A 214 7.97 8.21 8.86
N LEU A 215 9.06 7.53 9.25
CA LEU A 215 9.07 6.72 10.48
C LEU A 215 8.73 7.56 11.70
N HIS A 216 9.29 8.77 11.79
CA HIS A 216 9.01 9.71 12.86
C HIS A 216 7.56 10.21 12.81
N SER A 217 7.15 10.82 11.69
CA SER A 217 5.86 11.50 11.58
C SER A 217 4.67 10.53 11.62
N TRP A 218 4.75 9.39 10.93
CA TRP A 218 3.60 8.48 10.79
C TRP A 218 3.48 7.49 11.94
N GLN A 219 4.59 7.17 12.61
CA GLN A 219 4.64 6.10 13.61
C GLN A 219 5.32 6.47 14.93
N GLY A 220 5.77 7.73 15.07
CA GLY A 220 6.35 8.25 16.30
C GLY A 220 7.71 7.63 16.65
N PHE A 221 8.48 7.18 15.64
CA PHE A 221 9.82 6.66 15.91
C PHE A 221 10.73 7.75 16.48
N LEU A 222 11.56 7.40 17.45
CA LEU A 222 12.69 8.24 17.83
C LEU A 222 13.75 8.14 16.73
N THR A 223 14.04 9.27 16.10
CA THR A 223 15.04 9.40 15.05
C THR A 223 16.19 10.27 15.56
N ALA A 224 17.42 9.78 15.37
CA ALA A 224 18.66 10.40 15.83
C ALA A 224 19.71 10.38 14.71
#